data_AF-A0A6A8MKS0-F1
#
_entry.id   AF-A0A6A8MKS0-F1
#
_cell.length_a   1.000
_cell.length_b   1.000
_cell.length_c   1.000
_cell.angle_alpha   90.00
_cell.angle_beta   90.00
_cell.angle_gamma   90.00
#
_symmetry.space_group_name_H-M   'P 1'
#
loop_
_entity.id
_entity.type
_entity.pdbx_description
1 polymer ?
#
loop_
_entity_poly.entity_id
_entity_poly.type
_entity_poly.pdbx_seq_one_letter_code
_entity_poly.pdbx_strand_id
1 'polypeptide(L)'
;MNRLVIILILGIFTTGILTVSFISDNFVDANSTKKINFTKTIISSQDPGQGHENHQLALILSPNEGTLYDGSMTFTSSEPVEIVVLHEINSNDAKGQPTWTIDGNTIYAISLIDLKTKSGSFEFTGAALALHSINSKEFTSTVSVDGWIRGQPTEIIMQKIEVQKESSLLLSRTNVAATIPMHEGFYNGNSIFYIITDSSQQEYAEMITKKQDWKVETAPPIGKTPEDILQKIFVFKNGVKGDGIYGHQKEIFSSTPSQELEYSALNSVIEVTWKKGQNAKILESSEEIINVEEDGRVEFNKTGIVINTPQIIWSDGQMLVRDDKEITDDLTFGGGQITEINKDEMTVTFVAHRGWGPDGKTIYYIVTDATPSGPAEMMGVPFSPRSENLITNSSAVDLFQFQNGIKGSGSLGFQAGIATVTPGSENYSPMWRIYIIEWNNPENAKILETISDINSFKTNDLISVSLARPMNSHHIVNSPFIDPFQ
;
A
#
# COMPACT_ATOMS: atom_id res chain seq x y z
N MET A 1 -29.84 57.90 68.22
CA MET A 1 -31.07 58.65 67.89
C MET A 1 -31.19 58.68 66.38
N ASN A 2 -32.21 58.00 65.82
CA ASN A 2 -32.66 58.00 64.40
C ASN A 2 -31.65 57.56 63.32
N ARG A 3 -31.98 56.88 62.21
CA ARG A 3 -33.17 56.15 61.70
C ARG A 3 -32.66 55.42 60.43
N LEU A 4 -33.16 54.21 60.21
CA LEU A 4 -33.48 53.54 58.92
C LEU A 4 -32.97 54.18 57.60
N VAL A 5 -32.39 53.35 56.71
CA VAL A 5 -33.05 52.78 55.51
C VAL A 5 -32.12 51.78 54.78
N ILE A 6 -32.72 50.70 54.30
CA ILE A 6 -32.19 49.57 53.51
C ILE A 6 -32.26 49.92 52.01
N ILE A 7 -31.34 49.40 51.17
CA ILE A 7 -31.56 48.68 49.89
C ILE A 7 -30.30 48.70 48.99
N LEU A 8 -29.67 47.52 48.90
CA LEU A 8 -29.13 46.78 47.74
C LEU A 8 -28.78 47.53 46.41
N ILE A 9 -27.54 47.39 45.93
CA ILE A 9 -27.11 46.54 44.79
C ILE A 9 -25.66 46.85 44.39
N LEU A 10 -24.85 45.78 44.44
CA LEU A 10 -23.70 45.40 43.62
C LEU A 10 -23.08 46.42 42.65
N GLY A 11 -21.74 46.55 42.75
CA GLY A 11 -20.87 46.69 41.59
C GLY A 11 -19.69 47.63 41.79
N ILE A 12 -18.50 47.15 41.40
CA ILE A 12 -17.23 47.88 41.28
C ILE A 12 -16.39 47.88 42.58
N PHE A 13 -15.85 46.71 42.92
CA PHE A 13 -14.51 46.67 43.51
C PHE A 13 -13.51 46.43 42.38
N THR A 14 -12.77 47.48 42.07
CA THR A 14 -11.58 47.51 41.23
C THR A 14 -10.48 46.69 41.89
N THR A 15 -10.38 45.41 41.57
CA THR A 15 -9.10 44.70 41.63
C THR A 15 -8.47 44.84 40.26
N GLY A 16 -7.51 45.77 40.14
CA GLY A 16 -6.65 45.86 38.99
C GLY A 16 -5.94 44.52 38.81
N ILE A 17 -6.41 43.73 37.86
CA ILE A 17 -5.63 42.63 37.31
C ILE A 17 -4.52 43.32 36.51
N LEU A 18 -3.35 43.41 37.13
CA LEU A 18 -2.09 43.55 36.41
C LEU A 18 -2.01 42.33 35.49
N THR A 19 -2.44 42.48 34.24
CA THR A 19 -2.04 41.58 33.17
C THR A 19 -0.54 41.80 33.00
N VAL A 20 0.26 41.01 33.70
CA VAL A 20 1.65 40.82 33.32
C VAL A 20 1.58 40.22 31.93
N SER A 21 1.85 41.03 30.91
CA SER A 21 2.10 40.53 29.57
C SER A 21 3.33 39.64 29.66
N PHE A 22 3.12 38.34 29.86
CA PHE A 22 4.12 37.33 29.57
C PHE A 22 4.25 37.27 28.05
N ILE A 23 4.93 38.25 27.47
CA ILE A 23 5.60 38.11 26.17
C ILE A 23 6.88 37.34 26.49
N SER A 24 6.74 36.07 26.84
CA SER A 24 7.85 35.13 26.88
C SER A 24 7.76 34.32 25.59
N ASP A 25 8.83 34.45 24.80
CA ASP A 25 9.20 33.63 23.64
C ASP A 25 8.57 33.91 22.26
N ASN A 26 8.18 35.16 21.96
CA ASN A 26 7.89 35.57 20.56
C ASN A 26 9.13 35.99 19.75
N PHE A 27 10.35 35.81 20.29
CA PHE A 27 11.58 36.06 19.55
C PHE A 27 12.20 34.74 19.13
N VAL A 28 11.86 34.31 17.91
CA VAL A 28 12.58 33.27 17.19
C VAL A 28 13.68 33.95 16.39
N ASP A 29 14.92 33.49 16.53
CA ASP A 29 16.01 33.87 15.62
C ASP A 29 15.57 33.49 14.20
N ALA A 30 15.47 34.45 13.29
CA ALA A 30 14.96 34.23 11.94
C ALA A 30 15.99 33.43 11.13
N ASN A 31 16.13 32.14 11.42
CA ASN A 31 16.83 31.19 10.57
C ASN A 31 16.21 31.22 9.15
N SER A 32 17.10 31.19 8.15
CA SER A 32 16.86 31.16 6.70
C SER A 32 15.55 31.80 6.20
N THR A 33 15.62 33.05 5.75
CA THR A 33 14.55 33.68 4.96
C THR A 33 14.73 33.37 3.47
N LYS A 34 13.67 32.91 2.81
CA LYS A 34 13.68 32.64 1.36
C LYS A 34 12.54 33.38 0.68
N LYS A 35 12.84 34.04 -0.44
CA LYS A 35 11.83 34.74 -1.24
C LYS A 35 10.99 33.74 -2.03
N ILE A 36 9.68 33.96 -2.09
CA ILE A 36 8.76 33.28 -3.01
C ILE A 36 8.14 34.30 -3.96
N ASN A 37 8.20 34.02 -5.25
CA ASN A 37 7.55 34.82 -6.26
C ASN A 37 7.17 33.92 -7.44
N PHE A 38 5.88 33.79 -7.73
CA PHE A 38 5.41 32.99 -8.87
C PHE A 38 4.03 33.43 -9.36
N THR A 39 3.70 33.03 -10.58
CA THR A 39 2.32 33.04 -11.10
C THR A 39 1.98 31.64 -11.61
N LYS A 40 0.83 31.09 -11.21
CA LYS A 40 0.42 29.72 -11.54
C LYS A 40 -1.09 29.61 -11.70
N THR A 41 -1.54 28.75 -12.61
CA THR A 41 -2.94 28.32 -12.71
C THR A 41 -3.12 26.99 -11.99
N ILE A 42 -4.16 26.90 -11.14
CA ILE A 42 -4.47 25.78 -10.27
C ILE A 42 -5.94 25.41 -10.52
N ILE A 43 -6.21 24.12 -10.70
CA ILE A 43 -7.58 23.57 -10.70
C ILE A 43 -7.84 23.04 -9.29
N SER A 44 -8.99 23.37 -8.72
CA SER A 44 -9.37 22.87 -7.41
C SER A 44 -9.59 21.35 -7.44
N SER A 45 -9.31 20.68 -6.33
CA SER A 45 -9.72 19.30 -6.07
C SER A 45 -10.68 19.27 -4.89
N GLN A 46 -11.23 18.09 -4.58
CA GLN A 46 -11.95 17.88 -3.32
C GLN A 46 -11.10 18.36 -2.14
N ASP A 47 -11.70 19.10 -1.20
CA ASP A 47 -11.03 19.53 0.03
C ASP A 47 -10.71 18.28 0.89
N PRO A 48 -9.44 18.01 1.22
CA PRO A 48 -9.06 16.81 1.96
C PRO A 48 -9.32 16.94 3.47
N GLY A 49 -9.84 18.08 3.94
CA GLY A 49 -10.22 18.29 5.34
C GLY A 49 -11.43 17.44 5.75
N GLN A 50 -11.35 16.82 6.92
CA GLN A 50 -12.48 16.10 7.51
C GLN A 50 -13.69 17.03 7.67
N GLY A 51 -14.86 16.61 7.16
CA GLY A 51 -16.08 17.41 7.16
C GLY A 51 -16.20 18.40 5.99
N HIS A 52 -15.23 18.42 5.06
CA HIS A 52 -15.22 19.27 3.87
C HIS A 52 -15.35 18.45 2.57
N GLU A 53 -15.84 17.22 2.64
CA GLU A 53 -15.84 16.26 1.52
C GLU A 53 -16.68 16.73 0.32
N ASN A 54 -17.62 17.66 0.52
CA ASN A 54 -18.42 18.24 -0.56
C ASN A 54 -17.88 19.57 -1.09
N HIS A 55 -16.72 20.01 -0.62
CA HIS A 55 -16.11 21.28 -0.98
C HIS A 55 -14.94 21.09 -1.94
N GLN A 56 -14.48 22.20 -2.48
CA GLN A 56 -13.36 22.28 -3.41
C GLN A 56 -12.27 23.19 -2.85
N LEU A 57 -11.02 22.76 -2.96
CA LEU A 57 -9.84 23.46 -2.48
C LEU A 57 -8.78 23.54 -3.58
N ALA A 58 -8.25 24.73 -3.81
CA ALA A 58 -7.07 24.97 -4.63
C ALA A 58 -5.93 25.43 -3.72
N LEU A 59 -5.07 24.48 -3.31
CA LEU A 59 -3.94 24.75 -2.42
C LEU A 59 -2.82 25.49 -3.18
N ILE A 60 -2.41 26.65 -2.65
CA ILE A 60 -1.41 27.54 -3.27
C ILE A 60 -0.07 27.42 -2.56
N LEU A 61 -0.09 27.45 -1.22
CA LEU A 61 1.08 27.22 -0.35
C LEU A 61 0.68 26.16 0.67
N SER A 62 1.39 25.03 0.67
CA SER A 62 1.10 23.89 1.53
C SER A 62 1.61 24.09 2.96
N PRO A 63 0.89 23.60 3.98
CA PRO A 63 1.40 23.61 5.35
C PRO A 63 2.61 22.70 5.49
N ASN A 64 3.62 23.16 6.25
CA ASN A 64 4.77 22.37 6.68
C ASN A 64 5.06 22.75 8.14
N GLU A 65 5.45 21.78 8.96
CA GLU A 65 5.78 22.00 10.38
C GLU A 65 6.79 23.14 10.53
N GLY A 66 6.48 24.14 11.36
CA GLY A 66 7.39 25.25 11.65
C GLY A 66 7.59 26.26 10.50
N THR A 67 6.80 26.17 9.41
CA THR A 67 6.88 27.07 8.26
C THR A 67 5.85 28.19 8.34
N LEU A 68 6.31 29.44 8.14
CA LEU A 68 5.46 30.62 8.08
C LEU A 68 5.66 31.37 6.76
N TYR A 69 4.58 31.54 6.01
CA TYR A 69 4.54 32.38 4.81
C TYR A 69 4.01 33.77 5.15
N ASP A 70 4.56 34.78 4.49
CA ASP A 70 4.21 36.19 4.68
C ASP A 70 4.35 36.96 3.37
N GLY A 71 3.27 37.55 2.88
CA GLY A 71 3.29 38.33 1.64
C GLY A 71 1.92 38.58 1.03
N SER A 72 1.90 38.78 -0.29
CA SER A 72 0.71 39.16 -1.05
C SER A 72 0.36 38.12 -2.11
N MET A 73 -0.93 37.97 -2.38
CA MET A 73 -1.47 37.20 -3.49
C MET A 73 -2.42 38.07 -4.31
N THR A 74 -2.37 37.96 -5.64
CA THR A 74 -3.45 38.39 -6.55
C THR A 74 -3.99 37.18 -7.30
N PHE A 75 -5.30 37.10 -7.53
CA PHE A 75 -5.91 35.95 -8.20
C PHE A 75 -7.07 36.33 -9.13
N THR A 76 -7.37 35.42 -10.05
CA THR A 76 -8.60 35.35 -10.85
C THR A 76 -9.09 33.91 -10.89
N SER A 77 -10.41 33.68 -10.94
CA SER A 77 -11.05 32.38 -10.81
C SER A 77 -12.26 32.23 -11.72
N SER A 78 -12.55 31.00 -12.16
CA SER A 78 -13.72 30.68 -12.98
C SER A 78 -15.03 30.78 -12.19
N GLU A 79 -14.99 30.59 -10.88
CA GLU A 79 -16.15 30.66 -9.97
C GLU A 79 -15.84 31.59 -8.78
N PRO A 80 -16.85 32.09 -8.04
CA PRO A 80 -16.61 32.83 -6.81
C PRO A 80 -15.94 31.94 -5.76
N VAL A 81 -14.91 32.44 -5.09
CA VAL A 81 -14.10 31.67 -4.11
C VAL A 81 -13.92 32.42 -2.79
N GLU A 82 -13.58 31.68 -1.75
CA GLU A 82 -13.15 32.14 -0.44
C GLU A 82 -11.63 31.98 -0.32
N ILE A 83 -10.95 32.86 0.45
CA ILE A 83 -9.53 32.68 0.77
C ILE A 83 -9.42 31.95 2.10
N VAL A 84 -8.60 30.91 2.15
CA VAL A 84 -8.26 30.17 3.35
C VAL A 84 -6.80 30.43 3.69
N VAL A 85 -6.55 30.88 4.91
CA VAL A 85 -5.21 30.90 5.52
C VAL A 85 -5.23 29.96 6.72
N LEU A 86 -4.33 28.98 6.74
CA LEU A 86 -4.20 28.05 7.86
C LEU A 86 -3.11 28.52 8.81
N HIS A 87 -3.34 28.36 10.11
CA HIS A 87 -2.36 28.66 11.16
C HIS A 87 -2.08 27.39 11.95
N GLU A 88 -0.80 27.03 12.05
CA GLU A 88 -0.37 25.90 12.88
C GLU A 88 -0.65 26.21 14.35
N ILE A 89 -1.32 25.29 15.05
CA ILE A 89 -1.65 25.40 16.47
C ILE A 89 -1.42 24.07 17.17
N ASN A 90 -1.16 24.12 18.48
CA ASN A 90 -1.25 22.91 19.28
C ASN A 90 -2.72 22.50 19.40
N SER A 91 -2.99 21.19 19.43
CA SER A 91 -4.34 20.65 19.58
C SER A 91 -5.05 21.14 20.86
N ASN A 92 -4.30 21.35 21.93
CA ASN A 92 -4.80 21.92 23.20
C ASN A 92 -5.26 23.39 23.07
N ASP A 93 -4.88 24.09 22.01
CA ASP A 93 -5.26 25.47 21.74
C ASP A 93 -6.49 25.59 20.82
N ALA A 94 -7.05 24.47 20.34
CA ALA A 94 -8.33 24.43 19.64
C ALA A 94 -9.49 24.69 20.62
N LYS A 95 -9.78 25.97 20.89
CA LYS A 95 -10.73 26.45 21.91
C LYS A 95 -11.95 27.12 21.28
N GLY A 96 -12.53 26.48 20.27
CA GLY A 96 -13.79 26.87 19.63
C GLY A 96 -13.66 27.71 18.35
N GLN A 97 -12.44 28.07 17.93
CA GLN A 97 -12.21 28.61 16.58
C GLN A 97 -12.40 27.53 15.51
N PRO A 98 -12.74 27.88 14.26
CA PRO A 98 -12.78 26.93 13.14
C PRO A 98 -11.41 26.27 12.94
N THR A 99 -11.42 24.96 12.73
CA THR A 99 -10.21 24.15 12.56
C THR A 99 -10.29 23.25 11.33
N TRP A 100 -9.14 22.95 10.73
CA TRP A 100 -8.99 22.05 9.60
C TRP A 100 -7.98 20.95 9.94
N THR A 101 -8.28 19.71 9.54
CA THR A 101 -7.42 18.54 9.75
C THR A 101 -7.67 17.49 8.67
N ILE A 102 -6.62 16.78 8.25
CA ILE A 102 -6.72 15.64 7.32
C ILE A 102 -6.78 14.32 8.10
N ASP A 103 -5.87 14.15 9.06
CA ASP A 103 -5.62 12.90 9.78
C ASP A 103 -6.27 12.83 11.17
N GLY A 104 -6.88 13.92 11.63
CA GLY A 104 -7.45 14.07 12.97
C GLY A 104 -6.40 14.33 14.07
N ASN A 105 -5.11 14.30 13.74
CA ASN A 105 -4.01 14.50 14.68
C ASN A 105 -3.39 15.89 14.52
N THR A 106 -3.17 16.32 13.28
CA THR A 106 -2.59 17.63 12.95
C THR A 106 -3.72 18.63 12.75
N ILE A 107 -3.76 19.66 13.60
CA ILE A 107 -4.87 20.63 13.65
C ILE A 107 -4.37 22.02 13.27
N TYR A 108 -5.02 22.65 12.30
CA TYR A 108 -4.80 24.04 11.93
C TYR A 108 -6.00 24.90 12.30
N ALA A 109 -5.77 26.12 12.79
CA ALA A 109 -6.83 27.12 12.86
C ALA A 109 -7.07 27.74 11.48
N ILE A 110 -8.34 27.98 11.13
CA ILE A 110 -8.73 28.52 9.83
C ILE A 110 -9.03 30.01 9.95
N SER A 111 -8.37 30.83 9.14
CA SER A 111 -8.90 32.13 8.72
C SER A 111 -9.61 31.97 7.38
N LEU A 112 -10.94 32.10 7.39
CA LEU A 112 -11.76 32.04 6.17
C LEU A 112 -12.22 33.46 5.80
N ILE A 113 -11.87 33.91 4.61
CA ILE A 113 -12.23 35.22 4.09
C ILE A 113 -13.19 35.03 2.91
N ASP A 114 -14.46 35.28 3.17
CA ASP A 114 -15.54 35.17 2.19
C ASP A 114 -15.56 36.41 1.28
N LEU A 115 -14.90 36.31 0.12
CA LEU A 115 -14.85 37.41 -0.86
C LEU A 115 -16.08 37.42 -1.78
N LYS A 116 -16.69 36.26 -2.06
CA LYS A 116 -17.70 36.05 -3.13
C LYS A 116 -17.33 36.67 -4.48
N THR A 117 -16.04 36.85 -4.77
CA THR A 117 -15.57 37.40 -6.03
C THR A 117 -14.80 36.36 -6.83
N LYS A 118 -14.72 36.60 -8.14
CA LYS A 118 -13.93 35.81 -9.08
C LYS A 118 -12.50 36.33 -9.21
N SER A 119 -12.12 37.40 -8.53
CA SER A 119 -10.76 37.95 -8.55
C SER A 119 -10.54 38.89 -7.37
N GLY A 120 -9.28 39.11 -7.02
CA GLY A 120 -8.90 40.02 -5.95
C GLY A 120 -7.41 40.00 -5.64
N SER A 121 -7.00 40.85 -4.70
CA SER A 121 -5.67 40.86 -4.10
C SER A 121 -5.80 40.80 -2.58
N PHE A 122 -4.89 40.09 -1.91
CA PHE A 122 -4.95 39.81 -0.49
C PHE A 122 -3.55 39.68 0.11
N GLU A 123 -3.32 40.35 1.23
CA GLU A 123 -2.12 40.17 2.06
C GLU A 123 -2.36 39.06 3.07
N PHE A 124 -1.41 38.16 3.24
CA PHE A 124 -1.54 36.99 4.11
C PHE A 124 -0.29 36.76 4.95
N THR A 125 -0.51 36.21 6.15
CA THR A 125 0.52 35.62 6.99
C THR A 125 -0.06 34.33 7.58
N GLY A 126 0.61 33.19 7.39
CA GLY A 126 0.11 31.89 7.88
C GLY A 126 0.97 30.71 7.44
N ALA A 127 0.61 29.52 7.92
CA ALA A 127 1.29 28.26 7.60
C ALA A 127 0.86 27.68 6.24
N ALA A 128 -0.33 28.03 5.73
CA ALA A 128 -0.78 27.66 4.39
C ALA A 128 -1.69 28.73 3.77
N LEU A 129 -1.83 28.69 2.45
CA LEU A 129 -2.72 29.57 1.68
C LEU A 129 -3.46 28.75 0.61
N ALA A 130 -4.79 28.91 0.53
CA ALA A 130 -5.62 28.25 -0.48
C ALA A 130 -6.81 29.12 -0.91
N LEU A 131 -7.41 28.76 -2.05
CA LEU A 131 -8.74 29.20 -2.44
C LEU A 131 -9.73 28.06 -2.20
N HIS A 132 -10.90 28.36 -1.66
CA HIS A 132 -11.93 27.40 -1.26
C HIS A 132 -13.28 27.73 -1.90
N SER A 133 -14.07 26.69 -2.16
CA SER A 133 -15.46 26.80 -2.59
C SER A 133 -16.29 25.73 -1.90
N ILE A 134 -17.40 26.14 -1.29
CA ILE A 134 -18.39 25.22 -0.71
C ILE A 134 -19.17 24.41 -1.77
N ASN A 135 -19.00 24.72 -3.06
CA ASN A 135 -19.60 23.97 -4.16
C ASN A 135 -18.67 22.82 -4.57
N SER A 136 -19.25 21.63 -4.77
CA SER A 136 -18.53 20.43 -5.20
C SER A 136 -18.00 20.51 -6.64
N LYS A 137 -18.42 21.50 -7.42
CA LYS A 137 -17.93 21.72 -8.80
C LYS A 137 -16.53 22.32 -8.78
N GLU A 138 -15.61 21.68 -9.50
CA GLU A 138 -14.26 22.18 -9.72
C GLU A 138 -14.24 23.61 -10.30
N PHE A 139 -13.29 24.40 -9.84
CA PHE A 139 -12.99 25.72 -10.38
C PHE A 139 -11.51 25.84 -10.74
N THR A 140 -11.21 26.72 -11.68
CA THR A 140 -9.85 27.01 -12.11
C THR A 140 -9.49 28.43 -11.68
N SER A 141 -8.34 28.60 -11.04
CA SER A 141 -7.84 29.91 -10.62
C SER A 141 -6.41 30.14 -11.06
N THR A 142 -6.10 31.35 -11.52
CA THR A 142 -4.73 31.82 -11.72
C THR A 142 -4.35 32.74 -10.57
N VAL A 143 -3.25 32.45 -9.90
CA VAL A 143 -2.74 33.18 -8.73
C VAL A 143 -1.32 33.69 -9.01
N SER A 144 -1.01 34.88 -8.50
CA SER A 144 0.33 35.46 -8.44
C SER A 144 0.67 35.74 -6.98
N VAL A 145 1.78 35.19 -6.50
CA VAL A 145 2.25 35.36 -5.10
C VAL A 145 3.60 36.06 -5.11
N ASP A 146 3.79 37.04 -4.22
CA ASP A 146 5.09 37.65 -3.90
C ASP A 146 5.22 37.79 -2.38
N GLY A 147 6.23 37.16 -1.80
CA GLY A 147 6.38 37.09 -0.34
C GLY A 147 7.64 36.36 0.12
N TRP A 148 7.63 35.95 1.38
CA TRP A 148 8.75 35.32 2.07
C TRP A 148 8.30 34.08 2.85
N ILE A 149 9.22 33.14 2.99
CA ILE A 149 9.12 31.99 3.88
C ILE A 149 10.06 32.24 5.06
N ARG A 150 9.59 31.91 6.26
CA ARG A 150 10.36 31.96 7.51
C ARG A 150 10.21 30.60 8.21
N GLY A 151 11.29 30.04 8.78
CA GLY A 151 11.27 28.76 9.52
C GLY A 151 12.03 27.60 8.86
N GLN A 152 11.88 26.40 9.40
CA GLN A 152 12.47 25.15 8.88
C GLN A 152 11.35 24.15 8.58
N PRO A 153 11.42 23.37 7.48
CA PRO A 153 12.48 23.35 6.48
C PRO A 153 12.42 24.51 5.47
N THR A 154 13.58 24.96 4.98
CA THR A 154 13.65 26.01 3.94
C THR A 154 13.39 25.51 2.50
N GLU A 155 13.16 24.21 2.36
CA GLU A 155 12.69 23.60 1.13
C GLU A 155 11.15 23.58 1.17
N ILE A 156 10.53 24.54 0.48
CA ILE A 156 9.21 24.25 -0.05
C ILE A 156 9.44 23.11 -1.03
N ILE A 157 8.93 21.93 -0.71
CA ILE A 157 8.41 21.05 -1.75
C ILE A 157 7.25 21.85 -2.33
N MET A 158 7.54 22.75 -3.27
CA MET A 158 6.51 23.28 -4.15
C MET A 158 5.94 22.03 -4.78
N GLN A 159 4.77 21.61 -4.31
CA GLN A 159 3.99 20.61 -4.99
C GLN A 159 3.67 21.24 -6.33
N LYS A 160 4.54 20.96 -7.31
CA LYS A 160 4.35 21.29 -8.70
C LYS A 160 3.24 20.37 -9.17
N ILE A 161 2.00 20.65 -8.76
CA ILE A 161 0.82 20.18 -9.47
C ILE A 161 0.81 21.00 -10.76
N GLU A 162 1.70 20.65 -11.68
CA GLU A 162 1.49 20.90 -13.10
C GLU A 162 0.26 20.06 -13.43
N VAL A 163 -0.92 20.68 -13.49
CA VAL A 163 -1.97 20.12 -14.34
C VAL A 163 -1.54 20.44 -15.76
N GLN A 164 -0.52 19.73 -16.24
CA GLN A 164 -0.62 19.24 -17.60
C GLN A 164 -1.93 18.48 -17.66
N LYS A 165 -2.58 18.52 -18.82
CA LYS A 165 -3.63 17.56 -19.13
C LYS A 165 -2.99 16.17 -19.08
N GLU A 166 -2.89 15.58 -17.90
CA GLU A 166 -2.23 14.31 -17.66
C GLU A 166 -2.95 13.30 -18.54
N SER A 167 -2.21 12.68 -19.45
CA SER A 167 -2.73 11.53 -20.16
C SER A 167 -2.87 10.39 -19.16
N SER A 168 -3.98 10.33 -18.43
CA SER A 168 -4.35 9.16 -17.67
C SER A 168 -4.55 8.01 -18.65
N LEU A 169 -3.62 7.05 -18.65
CA LEU A 169 -3.66 5.86 -19.49
C LEU A 169 -4.01 4.68 -18.60
N LEU A 170 -5.31 4.52 -18.33
CA LEU A 170 -5.80 3.29 -17.76
C LEU A 170 -5.85 2.25 -18.87
N LEU A 171 -5.16 1.13 -18.64
CA LEU A 171 -5.26 -0.03 -19.49
C LEU A 171 -6.69 -0.59 -19.38
N SER A 172 -7.32 -0.98 -20.48
CA SER A 172 -8.57 -1.74 -20.38
C SER A 172 -8.31 -3.07 -19.66
N ARG A 173 -9.23 -3.49 -18.80
CA ARG A 173 -9.08 -4.70 -17.97
C ARG A 173 -7.79 -4.65 -17.17
N THR A 174 -7.54 -3.51 -16.55
CA THR A 174 -6.42 -3.33 -15.63
C THR A 174 -6.54 -4.30 -14.46
N ASN A 175 -7.74 -4.41 -13.91
CA ASN A 175 -8.04 -5.30 -12.81
C ASN A 175 -9.15 -6.26 -13.25
N VAL A 176 -9.00 -7.53 -12.93
CA VAL A 176 -10.01 -8.56 -13.23
C VAL A 176 -10.15 -9.52 -12.06
N ALA A 177 -11.34 -10.11 -11.89
CA ALA A 177 -11.56 -11.14 -10.89
C ALA A 177 -10.82 -12.42 -11.27
N ALA A 178 -10.19 -13.07 -10.29
CA ALA A 178 -9.67 -14.43 -10.41
C ALA A 178 -10.13 -15.27 -9.22
N THR A 179 -11.01 -16.24 -9.48
CA THR A 179 -11.56 -17.13 -8.47
C THR A 179 -10.75 -18.42 -8.43
N ILE A 180 -9.97 -18.59 -7.35
CA ILE A 180 -8.99 -19.66 -7.19
C ILE A 180 -9.52 -20.70 -6.18
N PRO A 181 -9.37 -22.01 -6.45
CA PRO A 181 -9.74 -23.04 -5.48
C PRO A 181 -8.84 -23.00 -4.25
N MET A 182 -9.47 -23.07 -3.08
CA MET A 182 -8.82 -23.22 -1.78
C MET A 182 -8.73 -24.69 -1.38
N HIS A 183 -7.73 -24.99 -0.56
CA HIS A 183 -7.52 -26.26 0.11
C HIS A 183 -7.58 -26.06 1.62
N GLU A 184 -7.93 -27.11 2.36
CA GLU A 184 -7.92 -27.08 3.82
C GLU A 184 -6.73 -27.91 4.35
N GLY A 185 -5.92 -27.30 5.21
CA GLY A 185 -4.80 -27.93 5.91
C GLY A 185 -4.94 -27.81 7.42
N PHE A 186 -3.94 -28.30 8.15
CA PHE A 186 -3.84 -28.16 9.60
C PHE A 186 -2.59 -27.42 10.05
N TYR A 187 -2.75 -26.63 11.10
CA TYR A 187 -1.66 -26.11 11.93
C TYR A 187 -2.09 -26.19 13.40
N ASN A 188 -1.32 -26.93 14.21
CA ASN A 188 -1.55 -27.08 15.66
C ASN A 188 -3.00 -27.41 16.04
N GLY A 189 -3.63 -28.36 15.35
CA GLY A 189 -5.00 -28.78 15.61
C GLY A 189 -6.09 -27.90 14.99
N ASN A 190 -5.72 -26.77 14.39
CA ASN A 190 -6.67 -25.84 13.77
C ASN A 190 -6.63 -25.94 12.24
N SER A 191 -7.79 -25.77 11.61
CA SER A 191 -7.88 -25.66 10.15
C SER A 191 -7.23 -24.37 9.66
N ILE A 192 -6.52 -24.49 8.54
CA ILE A 192 -6.08 -23.35 7.73
C ILE A 192 -6.60 -23.54 6.30
N PHE A 193 -6.80 -22.44 5.59
CA PHE A 193 -7.25 -22.45 4.20
C PHE A 193 -6.19 -21.77 3.34
N TYR A 194 -5.76 -22.41 2.26
CA TYR A 194 -4.64 -21.95 1.44
C TYR A 194 -4.89 -22.22 -0.05
N ILE A 195 -4.16 -21.54 -0.92
CA ILE A 195 -4.15 -21.79 -2.36
C ILE A 195 -2.82 -22.40 -2.79
N ILE A 196 -2.77 -23.06 -3.95
CA ILE A 196 -1.52 -23.58 -4.54
C ILE A 196 -1.34 -22.92 -5.90
N THR A 197 -0.31 -22.09 -6.04
CA THR A 197 -0.10 -21.28 -7.26
C THR A 197 1.08 -21.73 -8.08
N ASP A 198 2.16 -22.19 -7.44
CA ASP A 198 3.41 -22.53 -8.15
C ASP A 198 4.08 -23.79 -7.57
N SER A 199 4.86 -24.47 -8.40
CA SER A 199 5.74 -25.57 -8.01
C SER A 199 7.09 -25.48 -8.71
N SER A 200 8.17 -25.80 -7.98
CA SER A 200 9.53 -25.86 -8.54
C SER A 200 9.74 -26.97 -9.56
N GLN A 201 8.85 -27.97 -9.58
CA GLN A 201 8.92 -29.09 -10.50
C GLN A 201 7.67 -29.18 -11.38
N GLN A 202 7.89 -29.34 -12.70
CA GLN A 202 6.83 -29.37 -13.70
C GLN A 202 5.85 -30.54 -13.47
N GLU A 203 6.36 -31.75 -13.26
CA GLU A 203 5.51 -32.95 -13.08
C GLU A 203 4.59 -32.81 -11.86
N TYR A 204 5.10 -32.19 -10.78
CA TYR A 204 4.34 -31.92 -9.57
C TYR A 204 3.30 -30.82 -9.80
N ALA A 205 3.65 -29.75 -10.53
CA ALA A 205 2.73 -28.69 -10.94
C ALA A 205 1.56 -29.25 -11.76
N GLU A 206 1.85 -30.09 -12.75
CA GLU A 206 0.85 -30.73 -13.61
C GLU A 206 -0.06 -31.69 -12.86
N MET A 207 0.48 -32.43 -11.88
CA MET A 207 -0.29 -33.32 -11.02
C MET A 207 -1.32 -32.52 -10.20
N ILE A 208 -0.89 -31.42 -9.56
CA ILE A 208 -1.80 -30.59 -8.76
C ILE A 208 -2.80 -29.88 -9.66
N THR A 209 -2.36 -29.33 -10.80
CA THR A 209 -3.22 -28.68 -11.80
C THR A 209 -4.42 -29.56 -12.17
N LYS A 210 -4.16 -30.84 -12.50
CA LYS A 210 -5.22 -31.80 -12.85
C LYS A 210 -6.18 -32.10 -11.71
N LYS A 211 -5.72 -31.97 -10.46
CA LYS A 211 -6.51 -32.30 -9.27
C LYS A 211 -7.41 -31.15 -8.82
N GLN A 212 -6.90 -29.92 -8.85
CA GLN A 212 -7.65 -28.74 -8.42
C GLN A 212 -8.42 -28.05 -9.56
N ASP A 213 -8.28 -28.53 -10.80
CA ASP A 213 -8.88 -27.94 -12.01
C ASP A 213 -8.55 -26.44 -12.17
N TRP A 214 -7.35 -26.07 -11.74
CA TRP A 214 -6.80 -24.72 -11.80
C TRP A 214 -5.30 -24.79 -11.97
N LYS A 215 -4.76 -24.00 -12.90
CA LYS A 215 -3.34 -24.01 -13.27
C LYS A 215 -2.43 -23.73 -12.06
N VAL A 216 -1.49 -24.64 -11.83
CA VAL A 216 -0.28 -24.40 -11.04
C VAL A 216 0.86 -24.12 -12.01
N GLU A 217 1.53 -22.99 -11.81
CA GLU A 217 2.66 -22.58 -12.64
C GLU A 217 3.94 -23.35 -12.26
N THR A 218 4.78 -23.60 -13.27
CA THR A 218 6.09 -24.22 -13.05
C THR A 218 7.12 -23.11 -12.83
N ALA A 219 7.68 -23.03 -11.62
CA ALA A 219 8.63 -22.01 -11.20
C ALA A 219 9.96 -22.62 -10.72
N PRO A 220 10.82 -23.16 -11.61
CA PRO A 220 12.06 -23.85 -11.22
C PRO A 220 12.97 -23.10 -10.22
N PRO A 221 13.14 -21.76 -10.32
CA PRO A 221 13.97 -20.99 -9.39
C PRO A 221 13.57 -21.11 -7.92
N ILE A 222 12.30 -21.31 -7.56
CA ILE A 222 11.91 -21.43 -6.13
C ILE A 222 12.47 -22.70 -5.49
N GLY A 223 12.86 -23.71 -6.29
CA GLY A 223 13.58 -24.90 -5.80
C GLY A 223 15.01 -24.60 -5.31
N LYS A 224 15.55 -23.41 -5.61
CA LYS A 224 16.87 -22.94 -5.13
C LYS A 224 16.76 -22.08 -3.86
N THR A 225 15.56 -21.99 -3.28
CA THR A 225 15.31 -21.21 -2.07
C THR A 225 16.07 -21.85 -0.90
N PRO A 226 16.85 -21.07 -0.13
CA PRO A 226 17.54 -21.54 1.08
C PRO A 226 16.59 -22.18 2.09
N GLU A 227 17.02 -23.26 2.75
CA GLU A 227 16.17 -24.00 3.69
C GLU A 227 15.68 -23.16 4.88
N ASP A 228 16.44 -22.15 5.30
CA ASP A 228 16.08 -21.23 6.40
C ASP A 228 14.97 -20.23 6.04
N ILE A 229 14.70 -20.04 4.75
CA ILE A 229 13.58 -19.22 4.25
C ILE A 229 12.32 -20.07 4.06
N LEU A 230 12.50 -21.37 3.79
CA LEU A 230 11.39 -22.28 3.51
C LEU A 230 10.61 -22.64 4.78
N GLN A 231 9.29 -22.62 4.65
CA GLN A 231 8.39 -23.33 5.55
C GLN A 231 8.35 -24.82 5.17
N LYS A 232 7.92 -25.69 6.07
CA LYS A 232 7.65 -27.11 5.76
C LYS A 232 6.15 -27.37 5.63
N ILE A 233 5.80 -28.13 4.59
CA ILE A 233 4.49 -28.74 4.41
C ILE A 233 4.65 -30.27 4.40
N PHE A 234 3.85 -30.95 5.22
CA PHE A 234 3.83 -32.41 5.32
C PHE A 234 2.68 -32.97 4.48
N VAL A 235 3.00 -33.78 3.48
CA VAL A 235 2.05 -34.29 2.49
C VAL A 235 2.01 -35.82 2.54
N PHE A 236 0.81 -36.40 2.69
CA PHE A 236 0.66 -37.83 2.99
C PHE A 236 0.57 -38.71 1.74
N LYS A 237 1.46 -39.69 1.59
CA LYS A 237 1.46 -40.64 0.46
C LYS A 237 0.58 -41.86 0.65
N ASN A 238 0.19 -42.13 1.90
CA ASN A 238 -0.70 -43.22 2.28
C ASN A 238 -1.39 -42.90 3.62
N GLY A 239 -2.18 -43.85 4.13
CA GLY A 239 -2.84 -43.73 5.43
C GLY A 239 -4.32 -43.37 5.29
N VAL A 240 -4.80 -42.49 6.18
CA VAL A 240 -6.20 -42.06 6.18
C VAL A 240 -6.53 -41.40 4.84
N LYS A 241 -7.62 -41.83 4.19
CA LYS A 241 -8.09 -41.25 2.92
C LYS A 241 -8.69 -39.87 3.18
N GLY A 242 -8.43 -38.91 2.30
CA GLY A 242 -8.91 -37.54 2.44
C GLY A 242 -8.60 -36.69 1.22
N ASP A 243 -8.65 -35.38 1.39
CA ASP A 243 -8.59 -34.41 0.29
C ASP A 243 -7.20 -33.84 0.02
N GLY A 244 -6.18 -34.23 0.79
CA GLY A 244 -4.80 -33.78 0.58
C GLY A 244 -4.26 -34.17 -0.80
N ILE A 245 -3.18 -33.54 -1.27
CA ILE A 245 -2.59 -33.59 -2.62
C ILE A 245 -2.55 -35.01 -3.19
N TYR A 246 -2.11 -36.01 -2.42
CA TYR A 246 -2.04 -37.41 -2.86
C TYR A 246 -3.29 -38.27 -2.58
N GLY A 247 -4.40 -37.67 -2.14
CA GLY A 247 -5.68 -38.35 -1.87
C GLY A 247 -5.77 -38.97 -0.46
N HIS A 248 -4.92 -38.50 0.44
CA HIS A 248 -4.89 -38.89 1.84
C HIS A 248 -5.27 -37.69 2.72
N GLN A 249 -5.02 -37.77 4.02
CA GLN A 249 -5.36 -36.68 4.93
C GLN A 249 -4.77 -35.33 4.49
N LYS A 250 -5.39 -34.27 5.00
CA LYS A 250 -5.00 -32.88 4.80
C LYS A 250 -3.54 -32.65 5.18
N GLU A 251 -2.94 -31.69 4.50
CA GLU A 251 -1.57 -31.24 4.68
C GLU A 251 -1.40 -30.60 6.04
N ILE A 252 -0.21 -30.74 6.61
CA ILE A 252 0.12 -30.09 7.88
C ILE A 252 1.24 -29.10 7.63
N PHE A 253 1.04 -27.88 8.13
CA PHE A 253 1.96 -26.77 8.00
C PHE A 253 2.77 -26.60 9.27
N SER A 254 3.98 -26.08 9.14
CA SER A 254 4.88 -25.82 10.27
C SER A 254 4.74 -24.42 10.88
N SER A 255 4.10 -23.48 10.18
CA SER A 255 3.78 -22.14 10.66
C SER A 255 2.57 -21.55 9.92
N THR A 256 2.08 -20.42 10.43
CA THR A 256 1.02 -19.59 9.83
C THR A 256 1.48 -18.13 9.82
N PRO A 257 0.79 -17.22 9.11
CA PRO A 257 1.10 -15.80 9.14
C PRO A 257 1.22 -15.18 10.54
N SER A 258 0.57 -15.75 11.56
CA SER A 258 0.66 -15.26 12.95
C SER A 258 2.04 -15.52 13.58
N GLN A 259 2.83 -16.45 13.05
CA GLN A 259 4.23 -16.62 13.42
C GLN A 259 5.09 -15.86 12.39
N GLU A 260 5.05 -14.53 12.40
CA GLU A 260 5.66 -13.67 11.36
C GLU A 260 7.13 -14.01 11.03
N LEU A 261 7.94 -14.27 12.06
CA LEU A 261 9.37 -14.62 11.88
C LEU A 261 9.58 -16.04 11.33
N GLU A 262 8.53 -16.87 11.32
CA GLU A 262 8.53 -18.26 10.88
C GLU A 262 7.78 -18.51 9.58
N TYR A 263 6.84 -17.63 9.24
CA TYR A 263 5.98 -17.79 8.08
C TYR A 263 6.74 -17.67 6.77
N SER A 264 6.36 -18.51 5.81
CA SER A 264 6.73 -18.38 4.41
C SER A 264 5.69 -19.10 3.56
N ALA A 265 5.17 -18.45 2.51
CA ALA A 265 4.32 -19.14 1.55
C ALA A 265 5.09 -20.18 0.73
N LEU A 266 6.42 -20.09 0.65
CA LEU A 266 7.26 -21.10 0.01
C LEU A 266 7.49 -22.29 0.94
N ASN A 267 6.92 -23.43 0.57
CA ASN A 267 6.92 -24.64 1.37
C ASN A 267 7.77 -25.74 0.74
N SER A 268 8.72 -26.25 1.53
CA SER A 268 9.45 -27.49 1.25
C SER A 268 8.54 -28.69 1.49
N VAL A 269 8.33 -29.51 0.46
CA VAL A 269 7.45 -30.68 0.52
C VAL A 269 8.16 -31.85 1.20
N ILE A 270 7.63 -32.23 2.37
CA ILE A 270 8.02 -33.44 3.09
C ILE A 270 6.92 -34.48 2.88
N GLU A 271 7.23 -35.53 2.12
CA GLU A 271 6.32 -36.65 1.95
C GLU A 271 6.33 -37.53 3.21
N VAL A 272 5.15 -37.86 3.72
CA VAL A 272 4.96 -38.73 4.88
C VAL A 272 4.33 -40.04 4.46
N THR A 273 4.97 -41.15 4.82
CA THR A 273 4.47 -42.50 4.54
C THR A 273 4.38 -43.31 5.83
N TRP A 274 3.18 -43.80 6.17
CA TRP A 274 2.97 -44.79 7.22
C TRP A 274 3.65 -46.11 6.86
N LYS A 275 4.45 -46.65 7.78
CA LYS A 275 5.12 -47.94 7.59
C LYS A 275 4.13 -49.09 7.65
N LYS A 276 4.47 -50.20 6.97
CA LYS A 276 3.62 -51.40 6.90
C LYS A 276 3.28 -51.92 8.29
N GLY A 277 1.99 -52.22 8.52
CA GLY A 277 1.49 -52.76 9.79
C GLY A 277 1.13 -51.71 10.84
N GLN A 278 1.33 -50.42 10.56
CA GLN A 278 0.90 -49.33 11.43
C GLN A 278 -0.58 -49.00 11.22
N ASN A 279 -1.28 -48.66 12.31
CA ASN A 279 -2.63 -48.10 12.23
C ASN A 279 -2.51 -46.59 11.98
N ALA A 280 -2.79 -46.18 10.74
CA ALA A 280 -2.82 -44.77 10.38
C ALA A 280 -3.96 -44.04 11.12
N LYS A 281 -3.65 -42.86 11.64
CA LYS A 281 -4.61 -41.94 12.28
C LYS A 281 -4.46 -40.55 11.67
N ILE A 282 -5.45 -39.69 11.91
CA ILE A 282 -5.33 -38.28 11.55
C ILE A 282 -4.26 -37.66 12.43
N LEU A 283 -3.39 -36.84 11.83
CA LEU A 283 -2.41 -36.01 12.52
C LEU A 283 -2.76 -34.55 12.22
N GLU A 284 -2.54 -33.64 13.17
CA GLU A 284 -3.02 -32.25 13.02
C GLU A 284 -1.95 -31.19 13.35
N SER A 285 -0.72 -31.60 13.68
CA SER A 285 0.37 -30.68 13.99
C SER A 285 1.74 -31.22 13.56
N SER A 286 2.68 -30.30 13.31
CA SER A 286 4.06 -30.64 12.98
C SER A 286 4.73 -31.41 14.13
N GLU A 287 4.46 -31.02 15.39
CA GLU A 287 4.93 -31.71 16.59
C GLU A 287 4.43 -33.16 16.63
N GLU A 288 3.15 -33.41 16.37
CA GLU A 288 2.60 -34.77 16.36
C GLU A 288 3.23 -35.64 15.27
N ILE A 289 3.44 -35.09 14.06
CA ILE A 289 4.07 -35.82 12.97
C ILE A 289 5.52 -36.17 13.30
N ILE A 290 6.27 -35.24 13.89
CA ILE A 290 7.66 -35.47 14.31
C ILE A 290 7.70 -36.59 15.36
N ASN A 291 6.84 -36.53 16.38
CA ASN A 291 6.76 -37.58 17.41
C ASN A 291 6.43 -38.96 16.81
N VAL A 292 5.51 -39.02 15.84
CA VAL A 292 5.14 -40.27 15.15
C VAL A 292 6.28 -40.81 14.26
N GLU A 293 7.13 -39.94 13.74
CA GLU A 293 8.34 -40.32 13.00
C GLU A 293 9.45 -40.82 13.93
N GLU A 294 9.68 -40.14 15.05
CA GLU A 294 10.63 -40.56 16.10
C GLU A 294 10.24 -41.91 16.72
N ASP A 295 8.93 -42.18 16.87
CA ASP A 295 8.37 -43.49 17.25
C ASP A 295 8.57 -44.57 16.16
N GLY A 296 9.12 -44.20 15.01
CA GLY A 296 9.40 -45.08 13.88
C GLY A 296 8.15 -45.53 13.13
N ARG A 297 6.99 -44.89 13.31
CA ARG A 297 5.70 -45.31 12.72
C ARG A 297 5.50 -44.78 11.30
N VAL A 298 6.02 -43.59 11.01
CA VAL A 298 6.07 -43.03 9.65
C VAL A 298 7.52 -42.93 9.18
N GLU A 299 7.70 -42.65 7.90
CA GLU A 299 8.97 -42.29 7.26
C GLU A 299 8.79 -40.97 6.52
N PHE A 300 9.79 -40.09 6.63
CA PHE A 300 9.85 -38.85 5.86
C PHE A 300 10.73 -39.00 4.63
N ASN A 301 10.23 -38.52 3.50
CA ASN A 301 11.00 -38.30 2.30
C ASN A 301 11.08 -36.79 2.01
N LYS A 302 12.27 -36.21 2.16
CA LYS A 302 12.54 -34.82 1.76
C LYS A 302 12.70 -34.78 0.25
N THR A 303 11.71 -34.24 -0.44
CA THR A 303 11.61 -34.35 -1.91
C THR A 303 12.52 -33.37 -2.67
N GLY A 304 12.92 -32.27 -2.04
CA GLY A 304 13.52 -31.11 -2.74
C GLY A 304 12.54 -30.31 -3.59
N ILE A 305 11.24 -30.67 -3.58
CA ILE A 305 10.18 -29.89 -4.22
C ILE A 305 9.84 -28.71 -3.29
N VAL A 306 9.70 -27.54 -3.90
CA VAL A 306 9.20 -26.34 -3.25
C VAL A 306 7.92 -25.93 -3.95
N ILE A 307 6.87 -25.66 -3.20
CA ILE A 307 5.60 -25.14 -3.71
C ILE A 307 5.26 -23.80 -3.08
N ASN A 308 4.63 -22.92 -3.83
CA ASN A 308 4.07 -21.67 -3.32
C ASN A 308 2.64 -21.93 -2.85
N THR A 309 2.42 -21.86 -1.54
CA THR A 309 1.12 -22.11 -0.91
C THR A 309 0.72 -21.00 0.05
N PRO A 310 0.33 -19.81 -0.46
CA PRO A 310 -0.16 -18.73 0.38
C PRO A 310 -1.38 -19.12 1.21
N GLN A 311 -1.38 -18.75 2.49
CA GLN A 311 -2.49 -18.99 3.40
C GLN A 311 -3.50 -17.84 3.35
N ILE A 312 -4.78 -18.17 3.15
CA ILE A 312 -5.91 -17.23 3.02
C ILE A 312 -6.59 -17.02 4.37
N ILE A 313 -6.84 -18.10 5.12
CA ILE A 313 -7.45 -18.08 6.45
C ILE A 313 -6.60 -18.95 7.38
N TRP A 314 -6.33 -18.47 8.58
CA TRP A 314 -5.66 -19.21 9.65
C TRP A 314 -6.36 -18.93 10.99
N SER A 315 -5.87 -19.49 12.10
CA SER A 315 -6.65 -19.61 13.35
C SER A 315 -7.08 -18.29 13.98
N ASP A 316 -6.26 -17.25 13.84
CA ASP A 316 -6.46 -15.93 14.44
C ASP A 316 -6.49 -14.80 13.39
N GLY A 317 -6.61 -15.13 12.09
CA GLY A 317 -6.63 -14.14 11.03
C GLY A 317 -6.95 -14.68 9.65
N GLN A 318 -7.04 -13.75 8.71
CA GLN A 318 -7.18 -14.03 7.29
C GLN A 318 -6.57 -12.87 6.49
N MET A 319 -6.33 -13.09 5.21
CA MET A 319 -6.03 -12.00 4.29
C MET A 319 -7.17 -10.98 4.26
N LEU A 320 -6.86 -9.70 4.08
CA LEU A 320 -7.86 -8.64 4.10
C LEU A 320 -8.79 -8.77 2.88
N VAL A 321 -10.08 -8.97 3.16
CA VAL A 321 -11.13 -8.82 2.16
C VAL A 321 -11.45 -7.33 2.05
N ARG A 322 -11.30 -6.78 0.85
CA ARG A 322 -11.51 -5.36 0.58
C ARG A 322 -12.98 -4.96 0.64
N ASP A 323 -13.24 -3.72 1.07
CA ASP A 323 -14.60 -3.17 1.20
C ASP A 323 -15.19 -2.78 -0.17
N ASP A 324 -14.37 -2.27 -1.08
CA ASP A 324 -14.68 -1.91 -2.46
C ASP A 324 -14.62 -3.13 -3.38
N LYS A 325 -15.64 -3.98 -3.29
CA LYS A 325 -15.68 -5.28 -4.00
C LYS A 325 -15.85 -5.19 -5.51
N GLU A 326 -16.25 -4.03 -6.03
CA GLU A 326 -16.39 -3.84 -7.48
C GLU A 326 -15.02 -3.68 -8.13
N ILE A 327 -14.68 -4.57 -9.06
CA ILE A 327 -13.38 -4.53 -9.74
C ILE A 327 -13.47 -3.59 -10.95
N THR A 328 -12.84 -2.43 -10.85
CA THR A 328 -12.77 -1.40 -11.88
C THR A 328 -11.33 -1.20 -12.37
N ASP A 329 -11.17 -0.54 -13.54
CA ASP A 329 -9.84 -0.28 -14.10
C ASP A 329 -9.00 0.72 -13.28
N ASP A 330 -9.63 1.51 -12.41
CA ASP A 330 -9.01 2.47 -11.49
C ASP A 330 -8.91 1.97 -10.04
N LEU A 331 -9.29 0.72 -9.78
CA LEU A 331 -9.21 0.11 -8.45
C LEU A 331 -7.78 0.20 -7.91
N THR A 332 -7.64 0.71 -6.69
CA THR A 332 -6.32 0.92 -6.09
C THR A 332 -5.71 -0.38 -5.57
N PHE A 333 -4.38 -0.45 -5.59
CA PHE A 333 -3.63 -1.57 -5.00
C PHE A 333 -3.81 -1.69 -3.47
N GLY A 334 -4.20 -0.60 -2.81
CA GLY A 334 -4.47 -0.59 -1.38
C GLY A 334 -5.83 -1.20 -1.01
N GLY A 335 -6.00 -1.54 0.28
CA GLY A 335 -7.30 -1.94 0.83
C GLY A 335 -7.61 -3.43 0.80
N GLY A 336 -6.69 -4.28 0.31
CA GLY A 336 -6.82 -5.73 0.27
C GLY A 336 -6.81 -6.30 -1.15
N GLN A 337 -6.30 -7.52 -1.33
CA GLN A 337 -6.21 -8.17 -2.65
C GLN A 337 -7.37 -9.11 -2.95
N ILE A 338 -8.32 -9.28 -2.03
CA ILE A 338 -9.41 -10.26 -2.11
C ILE A 338 -10.74 -9.54 -2.05
N THR A 339 -11.68 -9.87 -2.94
CA THR A 339 -13.06 -9.36 -2.92
C THR A 339 -14.03 -10.31 -2.21
N GLU A 340 -13.74 -11.61 -2.22
CA GLU A 340 -14.60 -12.64 -1.64
C GLU A 340 -13.81 -13.88 -1.20
N ILE A 341 -14.23 -14.48 -0.08
CA ILE A 341 -13.81 -15.80 0.37
C ILE A 341 -15.06 -16.64 0.61
N ASN A 342 -15.22 -17.73 -0.15
CA ASN A 342 -16.35 -18.64 -0.05
C ASN A 342 -15.88 -20.00 0.51
N LYS A 343 -16.20 -20.26 1.79
CA LYS A 343 -15.81 -21.51 2.47
C LYS A 343 -16.70 -22.70 2.12
N ASP A 344 -17.90 -22.47 1.59
CA ASP A 344 -18.81 -23.54 1.19
C ASP A 344 -18.40 -24.09 -0.17
N GLU A 345 -18.00 -23.21 -1.10
CA GLU A 345 -17.46 -23.58 -2.42
C GLU A 345 -15.96 -23.84 -2.40
N MET A 346 -15.27 -23.53 -1.29
CA MET A 346 -13.82 -23.62 -1.16
C MET A 346 -13.10 -22.79 -2.24
N THR A 347 -13.48 -21.52 -2.38
CA THR A 347 -12.89 -20.60 -3.36
C THR A 347 -12.54 -19.25 -2.74
N VAL A 348 -11.57 -18.56 -3.35
CA VAL A 348 -11.20 -17.18 -3.01
C VAL A 348 -11.10 -16.36 -4.29
N THR A 349 -11.71 -15.18 -4.31
CA THR A 349 -11.66 -14.27 -5.46
C THR A 349 -10.66 -13.16 -5.19
N PHE A 350 -9.56 -13.18 -5.94
CA PHE A 350 -8.54 -12.14 -5.93
C PHE A 350 -8.82 -11.07 -6.99
N VAL A 351 -8.30 -9.88 -6.72
CA VAL A 351 -8.04 -8.86 -7.74
C VAL A 351 -6.75 -9.24 -8.46
N ALA A 352 -6.84 -9.60 -9.73
CA ALA A 352 -5.70 -9.83 -10.59
C ALA A 352 -5.33 -8.57 -11.35
N HIS A 353 -4.08 -8.14 -11.20
CA HIS A 353 -3.54 -6.91 -11.73
C HIS A 353 -2.85 -7.15 -13.07
N ARG A 354 -3.15 -6.30 -14.04
CA ARG A 354 -2.52 -6.31 -15.35
C ARG A 354 -1.13 -5.68 -15.29
N GLY A 355 -0.15 -6.32 -15.91
CA GLY A 355 1.19 -5.78 -16.12
C GLY A 355 1.75 -6.10 -17.51
N TRP A 356 3.00 -5.74 -17.72
CA TRP A 356 3.76 -6.06 -18.92
C TRP A 356 4.80 -7.13 -18.64
N GLY A 357 4.85 -8.16 -19.49
CA GLY A 357 5.98 -9.08 -19.56
C GLY A 357 7.19 -8.42 -20.23
N PRO A 358 8.35 -9.10 -20.26
CA PRO A 358 9.60 -8.53 -20.76
C PRO A 358 9.57 -8.11 -22.23
N ASP A 359 8.67 -8.69 -23.02
CA ASP A 359 8.46 -8.46 -24.44
C ASP A 359 7.21 -7.61 -24.76
N GLY A 360 6.60 -6.98 -23.74
CA GLY A 360 5.40 -6.15 -23.91
C GLY A 360 4.10 -6.94 -24.03
N LYS A 361 4.13 -8.26 -23.81
CA LYS A 361 2.89 -9.04 -23.68
C LYS A 361 2.20 -8.73 -22.36
N THR A 362 0.87 -8.82 -22.38
CA THR A 362 0.08 -8.68 -21.16
C THR A 362 0.26 -9.90 -20.25
N ILE A 363 0.42 -9.63 -18.97
CA ILE A 363 0.44 -10.61 -17.87
C ILE A 363 -0.62 -10.22 -16.84
N TYR A 364 -1.12 -11.20 -16.09
CA TYR A 364 -1.93 -10.97 -14.89
C TYR A 364 -1.27 -11.66 -13.69
N TYR A 365 -1.29 -10.99 -12.55
CA TYR A 365 -0.73 -11.50 -11.30
C TYR A 365 -1.60 -11.08 -10.12
N ILE A 366 -1.54 -11.86 -9.05
CA ILE A 366 -2.09 -11.50 -7.74
C ILE A 366 -0.95 -11.16 -6.78
N VAL A 367 -1.27 -10.63 -5.60
CA VAL A 367 -0.29 -10.41 -4.53
C VAL A 367 -0.74 -11.18 -3.30
N THR A 368 0.14 -12.00 -2.72
CA THR A 368 -0.25 -12.98 -1.68
C THR A 368 0.50 -12.86 -0.37
N ASP A 369 1.70 -12.28 -0.37
CA ASP A 369 2.43 -11.81 0.81
C ASP A 369 3.52 -10.82 0.38
N ALA A 370 4.06 -10.04 1.31
CA ALA A 370 5.13 -9.10 1.02
C ALA A 370 6.03 -8.80 2.22
N THR A 371 7.19 -8.21 1.94
CA THR A 371 8.07 -7.54 2.91
C THR A 371 8.57 -6.24 2.30
N PRO A 372 8.76 -5.16 3.06
CA PRO A 372 8.52 -5.02 4.51
C PRO A 372 7.04 -4.85 4.89
N SER A 373 6.77 -4.70 6.19
CA SER A 373 5.42 -4.64 6.74
C SER A 373 4.57 -3.50 6.19
N GLY A 374 5.13 -2.31 5.93
CA GLY A 374 4.37 -1.17 5.40
C GLY A 374 3.65 -1.45 4.08
N PRO A 375 4.35 -1.88 3.01
CA PRO A 375 3.70 -2.34 1.78
C PRO A 375 2.75 -3.53 1.97
N ALA A 376 3.08 -4.48 2.85
CA ALA A 376 2.22 -5.64 3.13
C ALA A 376 0.87 -5.20 3.71
N GLU A 377 0.89 -4.33 4.72
CA GLU A 377 -0.28 -3.73 5.37
C GLU A 377 -1.12 -2.93 4.36
N MET A 378 -0.47 -2.06 3.57
CA MET A 378 -1.15 -1.28 2.52
C MET A 378 -1.92 -2.18 1.55
N MET A 379 -1.29 -3.26 1.08
CA MET A 379 -1.90 -4.20 0.15
C MET A 379 -2.90 -5.16 0.81
N GLY A 380 -2.95 -5.21 2.15
CA GLY A 380 -3.80 -6.12 2.91
C GLY A 380 -3.36 -7.60 2.81
N VAL A 381 -2.06 -7.83 2.69
CA VAL A 381 -1.46 -9.18 2.58
C VAL A 381 -0.56 -9.48 3.78
N PRO A 382 -0.32 -10.77 4.11
CA PRO A 382 0.59 -11.15 5.18
C PRO A 382 1.99 -10.56 5.02
N PHE A 383 2.57 -10.12 6.14
CA PHE A 383 3.97 -9.75 6.22
C PHE A 383 4.85 -11.02 6.31
N SER A 384 5.80 -11.17 5.38
CA SER A 384 6.72 -12.30 5.30
C SER A 384 8.18 -11.84 5.34
N PRO A 385 8.74 -11.53 6.52
CA PRO A 385 10.09 -10.98 6.65
C PRO A 385 11.17 -11.91 6.07
N ARG A 386 10.98 -13.23 6.11
CA ARG A 386 11.95 -14.20 5.55
C ARG A 386 12.21 -14.00 4.06
N SER A 387 11.22 -13.50 3.32
CA SER A 387 11.35 -13.21 1.89
C SER A 387 12.42 -12.16 1.60
N GLU A 388 12.78 -11.29 2.55
CA GLU A 388 13.85 -10.27 2.39
C GLU A 388 15.19 -10.92 2.02
N ASN A 389 15.46 -12.12 2.56
CA ASN A 389 16.69 -12.86 2.32
C ASN A 389 16.80 -13.41 0.87
N LEU A 390 15.76 -13.25 0.05
CA LEU A 390 15.76 -13.60 -1.38
C LEU A 390 16.37 -12.51 -2.27
N ILE A 391 16.74 -11.34 -1.72
CA ILE A 391 17.16 -10.18 -2.51
C ILE A 391 18.37 -10.44 -3.43
N THR A 392 19.26 -11.35 -3.06
CA THR A 392 20.40 -11.77 -3.91
C THR A 392 20.22 -13.18 -4.48
N ASN A 393 19.12 -13.87 -4.17
CA ASN A 393 18.90 -15.25 -4.58
C ASN A 393 18.21 -15.34 -5.95
N SER A 394 18.62 -16.29 -6.78
CA SER A 394 17.98 -16.58 -8.07
C SER A 394 16.50 -16.99 -7.97
N SER A 395 16.03 -17.39 -6.78
CA SER A 395 14.62 -17.68 -6.51
C SER A 395 13.71 -16.47 -6.60
N ALA A 396 14.24 -15.25 -6.61
CA ALA A 396 13.47 -14.07 -6.97
C ALA A 396 13.86 -13.56 -8.38
N VAL A 397 12.91 -12.90 -9.04
CA VAL A 397 13.05 -12.24 -10.35
C VAL A 397 12.73 -10.75 -10.21
N ASP A 398 13.05 -9.94 -11.20
CA ASP A 398 12.88 -8.49 -11.05
C ASP A 398 11.52 -8.03 -11.62
N LEU A 399 10.85 -7.14 -10.90
CA LEU A 399 9.70 -6.36 -11.36
C LEU A 399 10.07 -4.87 -11.27
N PHE A 400 9.79 -4.12 -12.33
CA PHE A 400 9.96 -2.68 -12.35
C PHE A 400 8.62 -1.96 -12.16
N GLN A 401 8.56 -1.03 -11.21
CA GLN A 401 7.40 -0.20 -10.89
C GLN A 401 7.73 1.28 -11.09
N PHE A 402 6.75 2.08 -11.51
CA PHE A 402 6.96 3.51 -11.79
C PHE A 402 6.53 4.35 -10.58
N GLN A 403 7.41 5.22 -10.08
CA GLN A 403 7.07 6.13 -8.97
C GLN A 403 6.61 7.53 -9.42
N ASN A 404 6.78 7.87 -10.70
CA ASN A 404 6.36 9.14 -11.28
C ASN A 404 6.11 8.99 -12.80
N GLY A 405 5.75 10.09 -13.47
CA GLY A 405 5.48 10.12 -14.91
C GLY A 405 4.00 9.91 -15.22
N ILE A 406 3.69 8.98 -16.13
CA ILE A 406 2.32 8.74 -16.60
C ILE A 406 1.47 8.13 -15.49
N LYS A 407 0.39 8.81 -15.09
CA LYS A 407 -0.63 8.27 -14.19
C LYS A 407 -1.32 7.05 -14.81
N GLY A 408 -1.47 6.02 -14.01
CA GLY A 408 -2.02 4.75 -14.45
C GLY A 408 -2.27 3.81 -13.28
N SER A 409 -2.37 2.54 -13.62
CA SER A 409 -2.82 1.49 -12.72
C SER A 409 -1.75 0.77 -11.93
N GLY A 410 -0.48 1.14 -12.07
CA GLY A 410 0.60 0.54 -11.30
C GLY A 410 0.43 0.76 -9.80
N SER A 411 1.10 -0.07 -9.00
CA SER A 411 1.02 -0.08 -7.53
C SER A 411 1.29 1.26 -6.85
N LEU A 412 2.02 2.17 -7.51
CA LEU A 412 2.35 3.51 -7.01
C LEU A 412 1.50 4.63 -7.66
N GLY A 413 0.44 4.27 -8.40
CA GLY A 413 -0.47 5.21 -9.07
C GLY A 413 0.06 5.76 -10.39
N PHE A 414 1.08 5.12 -10.98
CA PHE A 414 1.64 5.46 -12.29
C PHE A 414 1.49 4.29 -13.25
N GLN A 415 2.23 4.25 -14.34
CA GLN A 415 2.13 3.18 -15.32
C GLN A 415 2.26 1.77 -14.69
N ALA A 416 1.51 0.81 -15.23
CA ALA A 416 1.67 -0.61 -14.91
C ALA A 416 3.13 -1.07 -15.01
N GLY A 417 3.50 -1.95 -14.08
CA GLY A 417 4.86 -2.46 -13.97
C GLY A 417 5.26 -3.42 -15.09
N ILE A 418 6.58 -3.64 -15.20
CA ILE A 418 7.18 -4.50 -16.22
C ILE A 418 7.96 -5.62 -15.53
N ALA A 419 7.54 -6.86 -15.73
CA ALA A 419 8.23 -8.04 -15.24
C ALA A 419 9.38 -8.44 -16.16
N THR A 420 10.43 -9.03 -15.59
CA THR A 420 11.56 -9.58 -16.36
C THR A 420 11.31 -10.97 -16.95
N VAL A 421 10.19 -11.59 -16.59
CA VAL A 421 9.83 -12.96 -16.95
C VAL A 421 8.38 -13.03 -17.40
N THR A 422 8.03 -14.09 -18.11
CA THR A 422 6.66 -14.42 -18.52
C THR A 422 6.23 -15.75 -17.90
N PRO A 423 4.92 -16.01 -17.77
CA PRO A 423 4.43 -17.36 -17.44
C PRO A 423 5.06 -18.42 -18.35
N GLY A 424 5.40 -19.58 -17.77
CA GLY A 424 6.01 -20.70 -18.48
C GLY A 424 7.49 -20.57 -18.85
N SER A 425 8.18 -19.48 -18.52
CA SER A 425 9.63 -19.38 -18.75
C SER A 425 10.44 -20.19 -17.73
N GLU A 426 11.59 -20.76 -18.12
CA GLU A 426 12.44 -21.55 -17.21
C GLU A 426 12.96 -20.75 -16.00
N ASN A 427 13.01 -19.43 -16.13
CA ASN A 427 13.43 -18.50 -15.10
C ASN A 427 12.26 -17.85 -14.35
N TYR A 428 11.01 -18.23 -14.62
CA TYR A 428 9.85 -17.68 -13.91
C TYR A 428 9.91 -17.99 -12.41
N SER A 429 9.59 -17.00 -11.58
CA SER A 429 9.36 -17.15 -10.16
C SER A 429 8.22 -16.24 -9.70
N PRO A 430 7.37 -16.67 -8.74
CA PRO A 430 6.40 -15.80 -8.10
C PRO A 430 7.05 -14.77 -7.16
N MET A 431 8.32 -14.94 -6.77
CA MET A 431 8.98 -14.00 -5.85
C MET A 431 9.62 -12.84 -6.61
N TRP A 432 9.16 -11.62 -6.39
CA TRP A 432 9.59 -10.44 -7.14
C TRP A 432 10.41 -9.47 -6.31
N ARG A 433 11.62 -9.15 -6.79
CA ARG A 433 12.44 -8.03 -6.35
C ARG A 433 11.94 -6.76 -7.02
N ILE A 434 11.52 -5.81 -6.19
CA ILE A 434 10.95 -4.58 -6.71
C ILE A 434 12.05 -3.56 -7.01
N TYR A 435 12.07 -3.08 -8.24
CA TYR A 435 12.85 -1.93 -8.68
C TYR A 435 11.92 -0.76 -8.96
N ILE A 436 12.35 0.43 -8.57
CA ILE A 436 11.65 1.68 -8.81
C ILE A 436 12.27 2.37 -10.00
N ILE A 437 11.42 2.71 -10.97
CA ILE A 437 11.70 3.58 -12.10
C ILE A 437 11.23 4.98 -11.76
N GLU A 438 12.15 5.93 -11.89
CA GLU A 438 11.86 7.36 -11.79
C GLU A 438 12.24 8.05 -13.10
N TRP A 439 11.30 8.77 -13.70
CA TRP A 439 11.57 9.72 -14.77
C TRP A 439 12.34 10.92 -14.23
N ASN A 440 13.49 11.20 -14.83
CA ASN A 440 14.29 12.38 -14.51
C ASN A 440 13.54 13.69 -14.81
N ASN A 441 12.68 13.65 -15.85
CA ASN A 441 11.71 14.70 -16.15
C ASN A 441 10.34 14.08 -16.44
N PRO A 442 9.41 14.06 -15.47
CA PRO A 442 8.09 13.44 -15.59
C PRO A 442 7.24 13.97 -16.75
N GLU A 443 7.40 15.24 -17.11
CA GLU A 443 6.66 15.91 -18.20
C GLU A 443 6.99 15.32 -19.58
N ASN A 444 8.12 14.60 -19.70
CA ASN A 444 8.56 13.94 -20.91
C ASN A 444 8.33 12.42 -20.87
N ALA A 445 7.60 11.92 -19.87
CA ALA A 445 7.36 10.50 -19.70
C ALA A 445 6.67 9.90 -20.94
N LYS A 446 7.08 8.68 -21.27
CA LYS A 446 6.52 7.86 -22.35
C LYS A 446 6.11 6.51 -21.81
N ILE A 447 5.19 5.84 -22.49
CA ILE A 447 4.87 4.46 -22.11
C ILE A 447 6.10 3.59 -22.38
N LEU A 448 6.53 2.83 -21.39
CA LEU A 448 7.53 1.76 -21.55
C LEU A 448 6.82 0.42 -21.40
N GLU A 449 6.97 -0.49 -22.35
CA GLU A 449 6.24 -1.78 -22.32
C GLU A 449 7.21 -2.96 -22.19
N THR A 450 8.50 -2.76 -22.45
CA THR A 450 9.49 -3.84 -22.51
C THR A 450 10.72 -3.56 -21.64
N ILE A 451 11.46 -4.62 -21.31
CA ILE A 451 12.79 -4.48 -20.67
C ILE A 451 13.77 -3.73 -21.58
N SER A 452 13.61 -3.85 -22.90
CA SER A 452 14.43 -3.10 -23.87
C SER A 452 14.20 -1.59 -23.75
N ASP A 453 12.96 -1.17 -23.51
CA ASP A 453 12.63 0.24 -23.28
C ASP A 453 13.32 0.77 -22.02
N ILE A 454 13.20 0.04 -20.90
CA ILE A 454 13.87 0.42 -19.63
C ILE A 454 15.38 0.57 -19.84
N ASN A 455 16.02 -0.42 -20.46
CA ASN A 455 17.47 -0.39 -20.68
C ASN A 455 17.90 0.77 -21.59
N SER A 456 17.14 1.03 -22.66
CA SER A 456 17.39 2.13 -23.58
C SER A 456 17.25 3.48 -22.87
N PHE A 457 16.15 3.70 -22.13
CA PHE A 457 15.88 4.97 -21.47
C PHE A 457 16.85 5.22 -20.31
N LYS A 458 17.25 4.17 -19.58
CA LYS A 458 18.29 4.25 -18.54
C LYS A 458 19.65 4.61 -19.14
N THR A 459 20.03 4.00 -20.27
CA THR A 459 21.31 4.28 -20.95
C THR A 459 21.38 5.72 -21.46
N ASN A 460 20.23 6.28 -21.85
CA ASN A 460 20.12 7.67 -22.30
C ASN A 460 19.88 8.67 -21.16
N ASP A 461 20.01 8.26 -19.89
CA ASP A 461 19.82 9.11 -18.70
C ASP A 461 18.45 9.82 -18.66
N LEU A 462 17.41 9.14 -19.17
CA LEU A 462 16.02 9.63 -19.14
C LEU A 462 15.26 9.16 -17.90
N ILE A 463 15.66 8.00 -17.37
CA ILE A 463 15.10 7.40 -16.16
C ILE A 463 16.22 6.92 -15.23
N SER A 464 15.97 6.99 -13.94
CA SER A 464 16.75 6.28 -12.93
C SER A 464 16.05 4.96 -12.58
N VAL A 465 16.84 3.96 -12.20
CA VAL A 465 16.34 2.65 -11.77
C VAL A 465 17.08 2.25 -10.50
N SER A 466 16.35 2.12 -9.40
CA SER A 466 16.90 1.80 -8.08
C SER A 466 16.14 0.65 -7.44
N LEU A 467 16.79 -0.07 -6.53
CA LEU A 467 16.13 -1.12 -5.77
C LEU A 467 15.18 -0.50 -4.73
N ALA A 468 13.94 -0.97 -4.65
CA ALA A 468 12.98 -0.48 -3.68
C ALA A 468 13.41 -0.82 -2.24
N ARG A 469 13.48 0.20 -1.39
CA ARG A 469 13.80 0.07 0.04
C ARG A 469 12.84 0.84 0.95
N PRO A 470 11.52 0.58 0.89
CA PRO A 470 10.58 1.17 1.84
C PRO A 470 11.02 0.82 3.26
N MET A 471 10.90 1.76 4.19
CA MET A 471 11.31 1.57 5.59
C MET A 471 12.77 1.10 5.77
N ASN A 472 13.66 1.39 4.80
CA ASN A 472 15.06 0.94 4.74
C ASN A 472 15.26 -0.60 4.67
N SER A 473 14.23 -1.37 4.32
CA SER A 473 14.28 -2.83 4.15
C SER A 473 14.04 -3.22 2.69
N HIS A 474 14.58 -4.35 2.24
CA HIS A 474 14.41 -4.77 0.86
C HIS A 474 12.97 -5.16 0.55
N HIS A 475 12.46 -4.64 -0.57
CA HIS A 475 11.10 -4.96 -0.99
C HIS A 475 11.06 -6.23 -1.84
N ILE A 476 10.44 -7.27 -1.29
CA ILE A 476 10.12 -8.52 -2.00
C ILE A 476 8.62 -8.75 -1.89
N VAL A 477 8.01 -9.13 -3.00
CA VAL A 477 6.57 -9.42 -3.06
C VAL A 477 6.38 -10.81 -3.64
N ASN A 478 5.53 -11.63 -3.02
CA ASN A 478 5.04 -12.87 -3.61
C ASN A 478 3.86 -12.53 -4.53
N SER A 479 4.09 -12.64 -5.84
CA SER A 479 3.18 -12.23 -6.89
C SER A 479 3.09 -13.28 -7.99
N PRO A 480 2.41 -14.41 -7.74
CA PRO A 480 2.28 -15.45 -8.74
C PRO A 480 1.49 -14.96 -9.95
N PHE A 481 1.93 -15.39 -11.13
CA PHE A 481 1.14 -15.20 -12.35
C PHE A 481 -0.09 -16.09 -12.31
N ILE A 482 -1.17 -15.57 -12.89
CA ILE A 482 -2.45 -16.27 -12.98
C ILE A 482 -3.07 -16.00 -14.34
N ASP A 483 -3.81 -16.98 -14.88
CA ASP A 483 -4.75 -16.74 -15.97
C ASP A 483 -6.15 -16.57 -15.37
N PRO A 484 -6.71 -15.35 -15.34
CA PRO A 484 -8.03 -15.10 -14.78
C PRO A 484 -9.16 -15.60 -15.71
N PHE A 485 -8.84 -16.13 -16.90
CA PHE A 485 -9.81 -16.54 -17.92
C PHE A 485 -9.79 -18.05 -18.22
N GLN A 486 -9.12 -18.84 -17.39
CA GLN A 486 -8.93 -20.29 -17.60
C GLN A 486 -10.21 -21.12 -17.43
#